data_AF-A0ABD5Y8P4-F1
#
_entry.id   AF-A0ABD5Y8P4-F1
#
_cell.length_a   1.000
_cell.length_b   1.000
_cell.length_c   1.000
_cell.angle_alpha   90.00
_cell.angle_beta   90.00
_cell.angle_gamma   90.00
#
_symmetry.space_group_name_H-M   'P 1'
#
loop_
_entity.id
_entity.type
_entity.pdbx_description
1 polymer ?
#
loop_
_entity_poly.entity_id
_entity_poly.type
_entity_poly.pdbx_seq_one_letter_code
_entity_poly.pdbx_strand_id
1 'polypeptide(L)'
;MTDATEDVDPEDLKRQLSDIKGAMGLAEQYPGRARLWLLVGLVIGVAAVLTQATFFYYRSLGATAYTAIWVGFVAVAVAASWWMASRLPSAPAPDTAPSWRAVFGSLALFLAAGAGVAGDVARQVPGLDRALLYFGLVIATIGLGLLVTGAVLTSYRVRRRDRLVFYVGGAWVLVYASWLPYVQILRWVGVGLFGVLFGLYAIAAYVYLTRD
;
A
#
# COMPACT_ATOMS: atom_id res chain seq x y z
N MET A 1 -12.60 -3.77 -59.58
CA MET A 1 -12.94 -4.33 -58.25
C MET A 1 -11.63 -4.35 -57.50
N THR A 2 -11.35 -3.28 -56.75
CA THR A 2 -10.03 -3.02 -56.16
C THR A 2 -10.05 -3.59 -54.76
N ASP A 3 -9.22 -4.61 -54.52
CA ASP A 3 -9.06 -5.26 -53.21
C ASP A 3 -8.49 -4.25 -52.21
N ALA A 4 -9.35 -3.70 -51.36
CA ALA A 4 -8.99 -2.80 -50.29
C ALA A 4 -8.60 -3.62 -49.05
N THR A 5 -7.49 -4.35 -49.12
CA THR A 5 -6.66 -4.57 -47.94
C THR A 5 -5.73 -3.38 -47.85
N GLU A 6 -6.27 -2.28 -47.31
CA GLU A 6 -5.50 -1.15 -46.81
C GLU A 6 -4.34 -1.72 -45.99
N ASP A 7 -3.11 -1.42 -46.41
CA ASP A 7 -1.90 -1.96 -45.81
C ASP A 7 -1.80 -1.40 -44.39
N VAL A 8 -2.35 -2.16 -43.45
CA VAL A 8 -2.45 -1.76 -42.04
C VAL A 8 -1.04 -1.80 -41.46
N ASP A 9 -0.41 -0.63 -41.36
CA ASP A 9 0.92 -0.48 -40.78
C ASP A 9 0.92 -0.94 -39.31
N PRO A 10 1.63 -2.05 -38.98
CA PRO A 10 1.66 -2.59 -37.63
C PRO A 10 2.31 -1.65 -36.63
N GLU A 11 3.19 -0.74 -37.03
CA GLU A 11 3.78 0.28 -36.16
C GLU A 11 2.76 1.34 -35.75
N ASP A 12 1.93 1.79 -36.69
CA ASP A 12 0.86 2.77 -36.43
C ASP A 12 -0.25 2.16 -35.56
N LEU A 13 -0.56 0.87 -35.75
CA LEU A 13 -1.53 0.16 -34.91
C LEU A 13 -1.00 -0.04 -33.47
N LYS A 14 0.28 -0.35 -33.30
CA LYS A 14 0.94 -0.40 -31.97
C LYS A 14 0.91 0.96 -31.29
N ARG A 15 1.10 2.04 -32.05
CA ARG A 15 1.06 3.41 -31.55
C ARG A 15 -0.36 3.80 -31.11
N GLN A 16 -1.37 3.55 -31.92
CA GLN A 16 -2.77 3.81 -31.56
C GLN A 16 -3.22 2.94 -30.38
N LEU A 17 -2.84 1.67 -30.33
CA LEU A 17 -3.07 0.80 -29.17
C LEU A 17 -2.36 1.32 -27.92
N SER A 18 -1.18 1.92 -28.06
CA SER A 18 -0.46 2.51 -26.93
C SER A 18 -1.11 3.77 -26.38
N ASP A 19 -1.69 4.59 -27.26
CA ASP A 19 -2.40 5.81 -26.89
C ASP A 19 -3.75 5.47 -26.23
N ILE A 20 -4.48 4.48 -26.76
CA ILE A 20 -5.71 3.96 -26.16
C ILE A 20 -5.42 3.34 -24.78
N LYS A 21 -4.33 2.55 -24.64
CA LYS A 21 -3.91 2.00 -23.35
C LYS A 21 -3.47 3.08 -22.35
N GLY A 22 -2.92 4.20 -22.82
CA GLY A 22 -2.54 5.34 -21.98
C GLY A 22 -3.73 6.18 -21.50
N ALA A 23 -4.84 6.16 -22.24
CA ALA A 23 -6.09 6.81 -21.85
C ALA A 23 -6.91 5.99 -20.84
N MET A 24 -6.71 4.67 -20.82
CA MET A 24 -7.44 3.71 -19.98
C MET A 24 -7.06 3.86 -18.50
N GLY A 25 -8.05 3.97 -17.62
CA GLY A 25 -7.87 4.06 -16.17
C GLY A 25 -7.38 2.74 -15.55
N LEU A 26 -6.82 2.79 -14.34
CA LEU A 26 -6.31 1.63 -13.59
C LEU A 26 -7.40 0.55 -13.39
N ALA A 27 -8.65 0.96 -13.21
CA ALA A 27 -9.80 0.07 -13.06
C ALA A 27 -10.20 -0.61 -14.39
N GLU A 28 -10.05 0.09 -15.50
CA GLU A 28 -10.38 -0.39 -16.85
C GLU A 28 -9.25 -1.28 -17.41
N GLN A 29 -8.00 -0.88 -17.20
CA GLN A 29 -6.81 -1.59 -17.67
C GLN A 29 -6.50 -2.83 -16.81
N TYR A 30 -6.88 -2.81 -15.52
CA TYR A 30 -6.67 -3.91 -14.58
C TYR A 30 -7.92 -4.17 -13.72
N PRO A 31 -8.97 -4.78 -14.30
CA PRO A 31 -10.23 -5.01 -13.61
C PRO A 31 -10.01 -5.81 -12.32
N GLY A 32 -10.59 -5.31 -11.22
CA GLY A 32 -10.50 -5.91 -9.89
C GLY A 32 -9.27 -5.49 -9.06
N ARG A 33 -8.25 -4.82 -9.62
CA ARG A 33 -7.14 -4.27 -8.81
C ARG A 33 -7.57 -3.15 -7.87
N ALA A 34 -8.59 -2.36 -8.23
CA ALA A 34 -9.21 -1.40 -7.32
C ALA A 34 -9.84 -2.09 -6.09
N ARG A 35 -10.40 -3.30 -6.24
CA ARG A 35 -10.93 -4.07 -5.11
C ARG A 35 -9.82 -4.60 -4.21
N LEU A 36 -8.68 -5.03 -4.78
CA LEU A 36 -7.49 -5.37 -3.99
C LEU A 36 -7.02 -4.20 -3.14
N TRP A 37 -7.02 -2.99 -3.70
CA TRP A 37 -6.67 -1.78 -2.95
C TRP A 37 -7.59 -1.56 -1.74
N LEU A 38 -8.91 -1.73 -1.90
CA LEU A 38 -9.84 -1.68 -0.77
C LEU A 38 -9.54 -2.74 0.29
N LEU A 39 -9.28 -3.98 -0.12
CA LEU A 39 -8.95 -5.05 0.82
C LEU A 39 -7.67 -4.72 1.59
N VAL A 40 -6.63 -4.24 0.91
CA VAL A 40 -5.37 -3.83 1.54
C VAL A 40 -5.62 -2.68 2.52
N GLY A 41 -6.42 -1.68 2.12
CA GLY A 41 -6.81 -0.58 3.00
C GLY A 41 -7.58 -1.04 4.24
N LEU A 42 -8.53 -1.96 4.08
CA LEU A 42 -9.28 -2.57 5.17
C LEU A 42 -8.35 -3.36 6.10
N VAL A 43 -7.46 -4.19 5.55
CA VAL A 43 -6.47 -4.96 6.31
C VAL A 43 -5.59 -4.03 7.13
N ILE A 44 -5.06 -2.96 6.53
CA ILE A 44 -4.23 -1.97 7.24
C ILE A 44 -5.05 -1.27 8.35
N GLY A 45 -6.28 -0.86 8.07
CA GLY A 45 -7.17 -0.24 9.05
C GLY A 45 -7.47 -1.15 10.23
N VAL A 46 -7.85 -2.40 9.96
CA VAL A 46 -8.11 -3.42 10.99
C VAL A 46 -6.84 -3.75 11.77
N ALA A 47 -5.69 -3.89 11.11
CA ALA A 47 -4.41 -4.10 11.78
C ALA A 47 -4.11 -2.98 12.77
N ALA A 48 -4.29 -1.72 12.36
CA ALA A 48 -4.03 -0.56 13.19
C ALA A 48 -5.01 -0.48 14.39
N VAL A 49 -6.30 -0.75 14.18
CA VAL A 49 -7.28 -0.81 15.28
C VAL A 49 -6.97 -1.95 16.26
N LEU A 50 -6.61 -3.14 15.76
CA LEU A 50 -6.19 -4.27 16.59
C LEU A 50 -4.92 -3.92 17.37
N THR A 51 -3.95 -3.27 16.73
CA THR A 51 -2.72 -2.80 17.39
C THR A 51 -3.06 -1.86 18.55
N GLN A 52 -3.89 -0.86 18.29
CA GLN A 52 -4.36 0.10 19.29
C GLN A 52 -5.06 -0.60 20.46
N ALA A 53 -5.91 -1.59 20.18
CA ALA A 53 -6.58 -2.39 21.20
C ALA A 53 -5.57 -3.21 22.02
N THR A 54 -4.59 -3.86 21.39
CA THR A 54 -3.56 -4.62 22.12
C THR A 54 -2.71 -3.74 23.03
N PHE A 55 -2.46 -2.48 22.66
CA PHE A 55 -1.80 -1.51 23.55
C PHE A 55 -2.69 -1.12 24.73
N PHE A 56 -3.99 -0.92 24.52
CA PHE A 56 -4.92 -0.60 25.60
C PHE A 56 -5.02 -1.76 26.62
N TYR A 57 -5.03 -3.00 26.14
CA TYR A 57 -5.17 -4.20 26.96
C TYR A 57 -3.83 -4.87 27.30
N TYR A 58 -2.70 -4.16 27.19
CA TYR A 58 -1.37 -4.78 27.33
C TYR A 58 -1.15 -5.44 28.71
N ARG A 59 -1.81 -4.94 29.77
CA ARG A 59 -1.69 -5.50 31.13
C ARG A 59 -2.43 -6.83 31.30
N SER A 60 -3.51 -7.03 30.54
CA SER A 60 -4.32 -8.24 30.57
C SER A 60 -3.93 -9.25 29.50
N LEU A 61 -3.34 -8.79 28.39
CA LEU A 61 -2.85 -9.63 27.30
C LEU A 61 -1.42 -10.08 27.58
N GLY A 62 -1.25 -11.35 27.97
CA GLY A 62 0.07 -11.97 28.00
C GLY A 62 0.70 -12.04 26.60
N ALA A 63 2.03 -12.19 26.54
CA ALA A 63 2.80 -12.24 25.30
C ALA A 63 2.31 -13.34 24.33
N THR A 64 1.83 -14.47 24.86
CA THR A 64 1.25 -15.57 24.07
C THR A 64 -0.04 -15.15 23.37
N ALA A 65 -0.95 -14.47 24.07
CA ALA A 65 -2.20 -13.99 23.50
C ALA A 65 -1.95 -12.93 22.42
N TYR A 66 -1.03 -12.00 22.68
CA TYR A 66 -0.59 -11.02 21.69
C TYR A 66 -0.05 -11.71 20.43
N THR A 67 0.88 -12.65 20.59
CA THR A 67 1.47 -13.40 19.46
C THR A 67 0.40 -14.17 18.68
N ALA A 68 -0.52 -14.85 19.37
CA ALA A 68 -1.59 -15.61 18.73
C ALA A 68 -2.55 -14.72 17.92
N ILE A 69 -2.97 -13.58 18.46
CA ILE A 69 -3.81 -12.60 17.75
C ILE A 69 -3.11 -12.13 16.47
N TRP A 70 -1.83 -11.79 16.57
CA TRP A 70 -1.06 -11.28 15.43
C TRP A 70 -0.77 -12.33 14.37
N VAL A 71 -0.37 -13.53 14.77
CA VAL A 71 -0.15 -14.65 13.84
C VAL A 71 -1.46 -14.99 13.12
N GLY A 72 -2.58 -15.08 13.86
CA GLY A 72 -3.90 -15.31 13.27
C GLY A 72 -4.30 -14.21 12.28
N PHE A 73 -4.12 -12.95 12.66
CA PHE A 73 -4.41 -11.82 11.79
C PHE A 73 -3.56 -11.83 10.51
N VAL A 74 -2.24 -12.02 10.63
CA VAL A 74 -1.33 -12.07 9.47
C VAL A 74 -1.67 -13.25 8.56
N ALA A 75 -1.95 -14.43 9.13
CA ALA A 75 -2.35 -15.59 8.34
C ALA A 75 -3.64 -15.32 7.54
N VAL A 76 -4.66 -14.73 8.17
CA VAL A 76 -5.91 -14.36 7.50
C VAL A 76 -5.68 -13.29 6.44
N ALA A 77 -4.91 -12.24 6.75
CA ALA A 77 -4.62 -11.15 5.83
C ALA A 77 -3.86 -11.64 4.59
N VAL A 78 -2.85 -12.49 4.78
CA VAL A 78 -2.08 -13.11 3.69
C VAL A 78 -2.97 -14.04 2.86
N ALA A 79 -3.75 -14.91 3.50
CA ALA A 79 -4.64 -15.83 2.81
C ALA A 79 -5.71 -15.09 1.99
N ALA A 80 -6.35 -14.06 2.57
CA ALA A 80 -7.34 -13.25 1.88
C ALA A 80 -6.72 -12.48 0.70
N SER A 81 -5.54 -11.89 0.90
CA SER A 81 -4.82 -11.16 -0.16
C SER A 81 -4.40 -12.09 -1.29
N TRP A 82 -3.87 -13.27 -0.96
CA TRP A 82 -3.52 -14.31 -1.95
C TRP A 82 -4.75 -14.75 -2.72
N TRP A 83 -5.82 -15.15 -2.02
CA TRP A 83 -7.04 -15.65 -2.63
C TRP A 83 -7.68 -14.64 -3.59
N MET A 84 -7.63 -13.36 -3.24
CA MET A 84 -8.16 -12.33 -4.13
C MET A 84 -7.21 -12.02 -5.29
N ALA A 85 -5.90 -12.01 -5.06
CA ALA A 85 -4.91 -11.78 -6.10
C ALA A 85 -4.87 -12.92 -7.14
N SER A 86 -5.01 -14.18 -6.71
CA SER A 86 -5.01 -15.35 -7.61
C SER A 86 -6.22 -15.41 -8.54
N ARG A 87 -7.28 -14.65 -8.24
CA ARG A 87 -8.50 -14.53 -9.06
C ARG A 87 -8.43 -13.39 -10.07
N LEU A 88 -7.41 -12.54 -10.01
CA LEU A 88 -7.29 -11.43 -10.95
C LEU A 88 -6.57 -11.86 -12.24
N PRO A 89 -7.03 -11.37 -13.41
CA PRO A 89 -6.29 -11.51 -14.65
C PRO A 89 -4.87 -10.94 -14.50
N SER A 90 -3.86 -11.76 -14.79
CA SER A 90 -2.47 -11.33 -14.83
C SER A 90 -2.13 -10.83 -16.23
N ALA A 91 -1.88 -9.54 -16.37
CA ALA A 91 -1.28 -9.00 -17.58
C ALA A 91 0.25 -9.11 -17.48
N PRO A 92 0.95 -9.42 -18.59
CA PRO A 92 2.41 -9.36 -18.62
C PRO A 92 2.89 -7.95 -18.24
N ALA A 93 3.92 -7.88 -17.41
CA ALA A 93 4.53 -6.61 -17.06
C ALA A 93 5.32 -6.06 -18.27
N PRO A 94 5.35 -4.73 -18.48
CA PRO A 94 6.23 -4.14 -19.49
C PRO A 94 7.70 -4.47 -19.21
N ASP A 95 8.49 -4.69 -20.25
CA ASP A 95 9.92 -5.05 -20.12
C ASP A 95 10.75 -3.98 -19.42
N THR A 96 10.31 -2.72 -19.48
CA THR A 96 10.95 -1.57 -18.83
C THR A 96 10.46 -1.34 -17.40
N ALA A 97 9.48 -2.12 -16.92
CA ALA A 97 8.94 -1.95 -15.58
C ALA A 97 9.84 -2.63 -14.53
N PRO A 98 10.14 -1.95 -13.41
CA PRO A 98 10.89 -2.57 -12.33
C PRO A 98 10.09 -3.71 -11.71
N SER A 99 10.78 -4.76 -11.26
CA SER A 99 10.09 -5.90 -10.66
C SER A 99 9.47 -5.51 -9.32
N TRP A 100 8.17 -5.80 -9.13
CA TRP A 100 7.48 -5.57 -7.86
C TRP A 100 8.15 -6.32 -6.70
N ARG A 101 8.75 -7.48 -6.97
CA ARG A 101 9.50 -8.26 -5.97
C ARG A 101 10.75 -7.50 -5.50
N ALA A 102 11.50 -6.87 -6.41
CA ALA A 102 12.65 -6.06 -6.04
C ALA A 102 12.21 -4.79 -5.30
N VAL A 103 11.15 -4.11 -5.77
CA VAL A 103 10.62 -2.91 -5.11
C VAL A 103 10.18 -3.22 -3.68
N PHE A 104 9.25 -4.15 -3.49
CA PHE A 104 8.76 -4.49 -2.14
C PHE A 104 9.82 -5.20 -1.30
N GLY A 105 10.70 -6.00 -1.91
CA GLY A 105 11.83 -6.61 -1.23
C GLY A 105 12.81 -5.58 -0.67
N SER A 106 13.11 -4.53 -1.44
CA SER A 106 13.97 -3.43 -0.99
C SER A 106 13.34 -2.62 0.15
N LEU A 107 12.01 -2.40 0.11
CA LEU A 107 11.28 -1.75 1.20
C LEU A 107 11.28 -2.61 2.48
N ALA A 108 11.10 -3.92 2.34
CA ALA A 108 11.18 -4.85 3.47
C ALA A 108 12.59 -4.88 4.08
N LEU A 109 13.63 -4.88 3.24
CA LEU A 109 15.02 -4.81 3.68
C LEU A 109 15.33 -3.47 4.36
N PHE A 110 14.83 -2.36 3.82
CA PHE A 110 14.95 -1.03 4.43
C PHE A 110 14.29 -1.00 5.81
N LEU A 111 13.08 -1.54 5.95
CA LEU A 111 12.37 -1.62 7.22
C LEU A 111 13.17 -2.45 8.24
N ALA A 112 13.68 -3.61 7.83
CA ALA A 112 14.49 -4.47 8.69
C ALA A 112 15.78 -3.77 9.14
N ALA A 113 16.48 -3.10 8.22
CA ALA A 113 17.68 -2.33 8.51
C ALA A 113 17.38 -1.15 9.46
N GLY A 114 16.33 -0.37 9.19
CA GLY A 114 15.92 0.75 10.04
C GLY A 114 15.53 0.30 11.45
N ALA A 115 14.82 -0.83 11.56
CA ALA A 115 14.44 -1.42 12.84
C ALA A 115 15.67 -1.91 13.63
N GLY A 116 16.66 -2.48 12.92
CA GLY A 116 17.94 -2.89 13.49
C GLY A 116 18.74 -1.70 14.04
N VAL A 117 18.93 -0.65 13.23
CA VAL A 117 19.64 0.57 13.63
C VAL A 117 18.99 1.23 14.84
N ALA A 118 17.66 1.34 14.84
CA ALA A 118 16.96 1.96 15.96
C ALA A 118 16.87 1.05 17.19
N GLY A 119 17.08 -0.26 17.05
CA GLY A 119 16.76 -1.24 18.09
C GLY A 119 17.54 -1.08 19.38
N ASP A 120 18.83 -0.76 19.30
CA ASP A 120 19.67 -0.59 20.49
C ASP A 120 19.29 0.64 21.31
N VAL A 121 18.92 1.73 20.63
CA VAL A 121 18.41 2.94 21.27
C VAL A 121 16.99 2.73 21.79
N ALA A 122 16.14 2.06 21.01
CA ALA A 122 14.74 1.84 21.35
C ALA A 122 14.55 0.94 22.59
N ARG A 123 15.52 0.05 22.89
CA ARG A 123 15.52 -0.76 24.13
C ARG A 123 15.66 0.06 25.41
N GLN A 124 16.16 1.29 25.32
CA GLN A 124 16.38 2.17 26.47
C GLN A 124 15.11 2.95 26.87
N VAL A 125 14.05 2.86 26.06
CA VAL A 125 12.84 3.67 26.20
C VAL A 125 11.66 2.80 26.66
N PRO A 126 10.72 3.33 27.46
CA PRO A 126 9.51 2.60 27.87
C PRO A 126 8.73 1.99 26.70
N GLY A 127 8.02 0.88 26.99
CA GLY A 127 7.41 0.03 25.96
C GLY A 127 6.45 0.73 24.99
N LEU A 128 5.72 1.76 25.44
CA LEU A 128 4.81 2.53 24.59
C LEU A 128 5.56 3.37 23.56
N ASP A 129 6.57 4.12 23.98
CA ASP A 129 7.32 5.00 23.08
C ASP A 129 8.18 4.18 22.11
N ARG A 130 8.72 3.04 22.59
CA ARG A 130 9.35 2.04 21.73
C ARG A 130 8.39 1.51 20.66
N ALA A 131 7.16 1.19 21.04
CA ALA A 131 6.14 0.73 20.11
C ALA A 131 5.76 1.80 19.08
N LEU A 132 5.62 3.06 19.50
CA LEU A 132 5.33 4.19 18.60
C LEU A 132 6.47 4.46 17.61
N LEU A 133 7.73 4.29 18.02
CA LEU A 133 8.88 4.38 17.13
C LEU A 133 8.80 3.32 16.01
N TYR A 134 8.57 2.06 16.36
CA TYR A 134 8.46 0.99 15.35
C TYR A 134 7.21 1.15 14.48
N PHE A 135 6.09 1.58 15.07
CA PHE A 135 4.89 1.91 14.31
C PHE A 135 5.15 3.03 13.30
N GLY A 136 5.78 4.12 13.73
CA GLY A 136 6.19 5.23 12.87
C GLY A 136 7.08 4.79 11.71
N LEU A 137 8.06 3.93 11.98
CA LEU A 137 8.94 3.37 10.96
C LEU A 137 8.19 2.51 9.93
N VAL A 138 7.26 1.67 10.41
CA VAL A 138 6.41 0.85 9.54
C VAL A 138 5.55 1.72 8.63
N ILE A 139 4.81 2.68 9.19
CA ILE A 139 3.93 3.52 8.37
C ILE A 139 4.73 4.46 7.45
N ALA A 140 5.90 4.94 7.86
CA ALA A 140 6.79 5.70 6.98
C ALA A 140 7.23 4.84 5.77
N THR A 141 7.57 3.58 6.00
CA THR A 141 7.91 2.63 4.93
C THR A 141 6.72 2.37 4.01
N ILE A 142 5.50 2.25 4.55
CA ILE A 142 4.27 2.14 3.77
C ILE A 142 4.09 3.39 2.90
N GLY A 143 4.23 4.59 3.49
CA GLY A 143 4.12 5.86 2.77
C GLY A 143 5.12 5.95 1.61
N LEU A 144 6.38 5.57 1.85
CA LEU A 144 7.40 5.47 0.80
C LEU A 144 7.00 4.45 -0.28
N GLY A 145 6.49 3.28 0.12
CA GLY A 145 5.99 2.27 -0.80
C GLY A 145 4.87 2.77 -1.70
N LEU A 146 3.97 3.61 -1.18
CA LEU A 146 2.94 4.27 -1.97
C LEU A 146 3.54 5.26 -2.98
N LEU A 147 4.47 6.12 -2.57
CA LEU A 147 5.15 7.05 -3.49
C LEU A 147 5.88 6.31 -4.61
N VAL A 148 6.63 5.26 -4.26
CA VAL A 148 7.35 4.41 -5.21
C VAL A 148 6.38 3.70 -6.14
N THR A 149 5.25 3.19 -5.62
CA THR A 149 4.19 2.60 -6.45
C THR A 149 3.66 3.62 -7.47
N GLY A 150 3.38 4.85 -7.05
CA GLY A 150 2.97 5.93 -7.96
C GLY A 150 4.00 6.23 -9.06
N ALA A 151 5.30 6.17 -8.72
CA ALA A 151 6.39 6.35 -9.68
C ALA A 151 6.47 5.17 -10.66
N VAL A 152 6.46 3.94 -10.16
CA VAL A 152 6.51 2.69 -10.95
C VAL A 152 5.33 2.61 -11.90
N LEU A 153 4.13 3.02 -11.51
CA LEU A 153 2.96 3.01 -12.39
C LEU A 153 3.12 3.88 -13.65
N THR A 154 4.11 4.78 -13.68
CA THR A 154 4.48 5.51 -14.89
C THR A 154 5.03 4.58 -15.98
N SER A 155 5.84 3.57 -15.62
CA SER A 155 6.35 2.57 -16.58
C SER A 155 5.24 1.64 -17.09
N TYR A 156 4.18 1.46 -16.29
CA TYR A 156 2.96 0.75 -16.67
C TYR A 156 2.00 1.59 -17.52
N ARG A 157 2.36 2.82 -17.89
CA ARG A 157 1.53 3.77 -18.68
C ARG A 157 0.15 4.04 -18.07
N VAL A 158 0.01 3.89 -16.76
CA VAL A 158 -1.23 4.19 -16.04
C VAL A 158 -1.49 5.70 -16.03
N ARG A 159 -2.74 6.11 -16.18
CA ARG A 159 -3.17 7.52 -16.21
C ARG A 159 -2.64 8.31 -15.01
N ARG A 160 -2.21 9.56 -15.23
CA ARG A 160 -1.67 10.45 -14.17
C ARG A 160 -2.62 10.62 -12.99
N ARG A 161 -3.93 10.70 -13.28
CA ARG A 161 -5.00 10.82 -12.28
C ARG A 161 -4.97 9.68 -11.26
N ASP A 162 -4.75 8.47 -11.71
CA ASP A 162 -4.78 7.29 -10.83
C ASP A 162 -3.48 7.16 -10.03
N ARG A 163 -2.36 7.59 -10.63
CA ARG A 163 -1.07 7.70 -9.91
C ARG A 163 -1.11 8.72 -8.78
N LEU A 164 -1.90 9.80 -8.91
CA LEU A 164 -2.04 10.81 -7.87
C LEU A 164 -2.60 10.25 -6.56
N VAL A 165 -3.45 9.22 -6.61
CA VAL A 165 -3.94 8.53 -5.42
C VAL A 165 -2.74 8.05 -4.60
N PHE A 166 -1.81 7.33 -5.21
CA PHE A 166 -0.61 6.82 -4.53
C PHE A 166 0.31 7.93 -4.03
N TYR A 167 0.47 9.03 -4.78
CA TYR A 167 1.28 10.16 -4.32
C TYR A 167 0.68 10.89 -3.12
N VAL A 168 -0.63 11.19 -3.18
CA VAL A 168 -1.36 11.81 -2.05
C VAL A 168 -1.30 10.87 -0.85
N GLY A 169 -1.58 9.58 -1.08
CA GLY A 169 -1.47 8.50 -0.11
C GLY A 169 -0.14 8.47 0.63
N GLY A 170 0.95 8.40 -0.13
CA GLY A 170 2.29 8.37 0.44
C GLY A 170 2.64 9.65 1.19
N ALA A 171 2.30 10.81 0.63
CA ALA A 171 2.61 12.10 1.24
C ALA A 171 1.92 12.29 2.59
N TRP A 172 0.61 12.04 2.69
CA TRP A 172 -0.09 12.23 3.96
C TRP A 172 0.35 11.22 5.02
N VAL A 173 0.65 9.98 4.63
CA VAL A 173 1.18 8.95 5.55
C VAL A 173 2.54 9.37 6.10
N LEU A 174 3.43 9.92 5.27
CA LEU A 174 4.74 10.41 5.71
C LEU A 174 4.62 11.64 6.63
N VAL A 175 3.69 12.55 6.34
CA VAL A 175 3.39 13.69 7.22
C VAL A 175 2.90 13.20 8.58
N TYR A 176 1.98 12.23 8.58
CA TYR A 176 1.47 11.62 9.81
C TYR A 176 2.57 10.94 10.63
N ALA A 177 3.42 10.16 9.96
CA ALA A 177 4.56 9.49 10.58
C ALA A 177 5.56 10.49 11.19
N SER A 178 5.78 11.61 10.52
CA SER A 178 6.67 12.67 10.99
C SER A 178 6.10 13.42 12.19
N TRP A 179 4.77 13.51 12.33
CA TRP A 179 4.11 14.20 13.43
C TRP A 179 3.90 13.36 14.70
N LEU A 180 3.92 12.03 14.59
CA LEU A 180 3.80 11.11 15.72
C LEU A 180 4.61 11.51 16.97
N PRO A 181 5.91 11.86 16.88
CA PRO A 181 6.71 12.18 18.06
C PRO A 181 6.39 13.56 18.67
N TYR A 182 5.79 14.48 17.91
CA TYR A 182 5.58 15.86 18.35
C TYR A 182 4.20 16.11 18.95
N VAL A 183 3.20 15.28 18.63
CA VAL A 183 1.82 15.51 19.03
C VAL A 183 1.44 14.56 20.16
N GLN A 184 1.27 15.11 21.38
CA GLN A 184 0.99 14.33 22.59
C GLN A 184 -0.27 13.46 22.48
N ILE A 185 -1.32 13.92 21.77
CA ILE A 185 -2.55 13.13 21.61
C ILE A 185 -2.31 11.88 20.75
N LEU A 186 -1.41 11.94 19.76
CA LEU A 186 -1.08 10.81 18.90
C LEU A 186 -0.36 9.70 19.67
N ARG A 187 0.25 10.01 20.81
CA ARG A 187 0.84 9.00 21.70
C ARG A 187 -0.20 7.97 22.18
N TRP A 188 -1.44 8.41 22.37
CA TRP A 188 -2.50 7.59 22.95
C TRP A 188 -3.41 6.97 21.92
N VAL A 189 -3.80 7.72 20.89
CA VAL A 189 -4.78 7.28 19.88
C VAL A 189 -4.19 7.20 18.47
N GLY A 190 -2.92 7.54 18.29
CA GLY A 190 -2.34 7.75 16.97
C GLY A 190 -2.29 6.49 16.11
N VAL A 191 -2.26 5.31 16.70
CA VAL A 191 -2.30 4.06 15.93
C VAL A 191 -3.71 3.80 15.42
N GLY A 192 -4.71 3.88 16.28
CA GLY A 192 -6.11 3.72 15.90
C GLY A 192 -6.58 4.80 14.92
N LEU A 193 -6.21 6.06 15.18
CA LEU A 193 -6.52 7.20 14.32
C LEU A 193 -5.91 7.03 12.92
N PHE A 194 -4.65 6.57 12.84
CA PHE A 194 -4.04 6.25 11.55
C PHE A 194 -4.85 5.20 10.79
N GLY A 195 -5.26 4.12 11.47
CA GLY A 195 -6.07 3.06 10.86
C GLY A 195 -7.38 3.57 10.28
N VAL A 196 -8.10 4.41 11.03
CA VAL A 196 -9.36 5.03 10.59
C VAL A 196 -9.12 5.95 9.40
N LEU A 197 -8.12 6.84 9.47
CA LEU A 197 -7.77 7.75 8.39
C LEU A 197 -7.34 7.00 7.13
N PHE A 198 -6.54 5.93 7.28
CA PHE A 198 -6.10 5.11 6.16
C PHE A 198 -7.27 4.34 5.52
N GLY A 199 -8.19 3.83 6.33
CA GLY A 199 -9.42 3.19 5.85
C GLY A 199 -10.30 4.16 5.07
N LEU A 200 -10.54 5.37 5.59
CA LEU A 200 -11.27 6.43 4.89
C LEU A 200 -10.59 6.83 3.58
N TYR A 201 -9.27 6.98 3.61
CA TYR A 201 -8.47 7.25 2.42
C TYR A 201 -8.59 6.11 1.39
N ALA A 202 -8.56 4.84 1.81
CA ALA A 202 -8.71 3.70 0.91
C ALA A 202 -10.10 3.66 0.25
N ILE A 203 -11.16 3.96 1.00
CA ILE A 203 -12.52 4.09 0.48
C ILE A 203 -12.61 5.25 -0.52
N ALA A 204 -12.10 6.43 -0.16
CA ALA A 204 -12.11 7.59 -1.03
C ALA A 204 -11.32 7.34 -2.32
N ALA A 205 -10.14 6.72 -2.21
CA ALA A 205 -9.31 6.30 -3.32
C ALA A 205 -10.03 5.31 -4.24
N TYR A 206 -10.74 4.32 -3.68
CA TYR A 206 -11.53 3.39 -4.48
C TYR A 206 -12.63 4.11 -5.26
N VAL A 207 -13.44 4.91 -4.58
CA VAL A 207 -14.53 5.67 -5.23
C VAL A 207 -13.96 6.58 -6.32
N TYR A 208 -12.81 7.20 -6.08
CA TYR A 208 -12.15 8.05 -7.06
C TYR A 208 -11.62 7.30 -8.29
N LEU A 209 -11.08 6.09 -8.08
CA LEU A 209 -10.54 5.22 -9.15
C LEU A 209 -11.64 4.50 -9.94
N THR A 210 -12.84 4.35 -9.38
CA THR A 210 -13.99 3.71 -10.05
C THR A 210 -14.99 4.71 -10.62
N ARG A 211 -14.67 6.01 -10.60
CA ARG A 211 -15.55 7.07 -11.10
C ARG A 211 -15.01 7.57 -12.43
N ASP A 212 -15.70 7.20 -13.50
CA ASP A 212 -15.41 7.57 -14.89
C ASP A 212 -15.56 9.08 -15.12
#